data_AF-A0A653D8W5-F1
#
_entry.id   AF-A0A653D8W5-F1
#
_cell.length_a   1.000
_cell.length_b   1.000
_cell.length_c   1.000
_cell.angle_alpha   90.00
_cell.angle_beta   90.00
_cell.angle_gamma   90.00
#
_symmetry.space_group_name_H-M   'P 1'
#
loop_
_entity.id
_entity.type
_entity.pdbx_description
1 polymer ?
#
loop_
_entity_poly.entity_id
_entity_poly.type
_entity_poly.pdbx_seq_one_letter_code
_entity_poly.pdbx_strand_id
1 'polypeptide(L)'
;MSRMIELTTRPPYCVVQRDRGKIRNMLLMSDSRRMRQMTDESIDRLENVCKSGTIQSPHQGGFIYPGTKWCGPGTIATNDSDLGIHVKEDICCRDHDNCPIYLSAGECRQGICNHSPFTRSHCDCDGAFRKCLQNVNSETANTIGAIFFNIIQVICFKERTPCSQWQSLQSNQLDGKVKDCDTPRSGSSSYAFKKSGRYIGTKVPNADILQSKEVFINHFLRKFGLL
;
A
#
# COMPACT_ATOMS: atom_id res chain seq x y z
N MET A 1 -6.69 8.81 25.61
CA MET A 1 -7.50 7.57 25.53
C MET A 1 -6.93 6.71 24.41
N SER A 2 -6.99 5.38 24.48
CA SER A 2 -6.46 4.55 23.39
C SER A 2 -7.31 4.69 22.14
N ARG A 3 -6.66 4.82 20.98
CA ARG A 3 -7.31 5.04 19.68
C ARG A 3 -6.67 4.16 18.63
N MET A 4 -7.49 3.63 17.74
CA MET A 4 -7.05 2.87 16.57
C MET A 4 -7.79 3.40 15.35
N ILE A 5 -7.06 3.66 14.28
CA ILE A 5 -7.62 4.05 12.99
C ILE A 5 -7.50 2.83 12.10
N GLU A 6 -8.59 2.33 11.53
CA GLU A 6 -8.61 1.23 10.57
C GLU A 6 -8.72 1.81 9.15
N LEU A 7 -7.86 1.37 8.22
CA LEU A 7 -7.94 1.78 6.81
C LEU A 7 -8.51 0.65 5.96
N THR A 8 -9.46 0.99 5.11
CA THR A 8 -10.19 0.03 4.29
C THR A 8 -10.14 0.45 2.82
N THR A 9 -10.38 -0.51 1.92
CA THR A 9 -10.42 -0.28 0.46
C THR A 9 -11.85 -0.01 -0.04
N ARG A 10 -12.83 0.07 0.87
CA ARG A 10 -14.24 0.31 0.57
C ARG A 10 -14.81 1.31 1.57
N PRO A 11 -15.79 2.15 1.19
CA PRO A 11 -16.45 3.05 2.14
C PRO A 11 -17.01 2.30 3.37
N PRO A 12 -16.86 2.84 4.60
CA PRO A 12 -16.02 3.98 4.95
C PRO A 12 -14.52 3.62 4.87
N TYR A 13 -13.74 4.40 4.10
CA TYR A 13 -12.30 4.15 3.84
C TYR A 13 -11.41 4.23 5.08
N CYS A 14 -11.93 4.83 6.14
CA CYS A 14 -11.27 4.97 7.41
C CYS A 14 -12.30 4.85 8.55
N VAL A 15 -11.96 4.13 9.62
CA VAL A 15 -12.81 3.96 10.81
C VAL A 15 -12.00 4.21 12.06
N VAL A 16 -12.48 5.12 12.92
CA VAL A 16 -11.85 5.42 14.21
C VAL A 16 -12.49 4.57 15.31
N GLN A 17 -11.68 3.76 15.98
CA GLN A 17 -12.07 2.95 17.13
C GLN A 17 -11.56 3.59 18.42
N ARG A 18 -12.46 3.76 19.38
CA ARG A 18 -12.20 4.30 20.73
C ARG A 18 -12.56 3.32 21.85
N ASP A 19 -13.27 2.24 21.52
CA ASP A 19 -13.64 1.19 22.47
C ASP A 19 -12.43 0.30 22.79
N ARG A 20 -12.06 0.23 24.07
CA ARG A 20 -10.88 -0.52 24.53
C ARG A 20 -11.00 -2.03 24.27
N GLY A 21 -12.20 -2.60 24.37
CA GLY A 21 -12.44 -4.02 24.11
C GLY A 21 -12.26 -4.36 22.64
N LYS A 22 -12.83 -3.55 21.74
CA LYS A 22 -12.66 -3.69 20.29
C LYS A 22 -11.21 -3.50 19.88
N ILE A 23 -10.53 -2.47 20.39
CA ILE A 23 -9.11 -2.25 20.13
C ILE A 23 -8.29 -3.47 20.55
N ARG A 24 -8.50 -3.99 21.77
CA ARG A 24 -7.81 -5.19 22.25
C ARG A 24 -8.05 -6.40 21.35
N ASN A 25 -9.28 -6.63 20.93
CA ASN A 25 -9.61 -7.74 20.03
C ASN A 25 -8.95 -7.56 18.66
N MET A 26 -8.97 -6.35 18.11
CA MET A 26 -8.27 -6.04 16.85
C MET A 26 -6.77 -6.31 16.96
N LEU A 27 -6.14 -5.96 18.08
CA LEU A 27 -4.72 -6.26 18.31
C LEU A 27 -4.43 -7.76 18.37
N LEU A 28 -5.29 -8.54 19.03
CA LEU A 28 -5.11 -9.98 19.18
C LEU A 28 -5.38 -10.76 17.89
N MET A 29 -6.26 -10.24 17.02
CA MET A 29 -6.68 -10.93 15.79
C MET A 29 -5.92 -10.49 14.53
N SER A 30 -5.12 -9.42 14.61
CA SER A 30 -4.43 -8.85 13.44
C SER A 30 -2.99 -9.34 13.32
N ASP A 31 -2.49 -9.42 12.08
CA ASP A 31 -1.07 -9.66 11.83
C ASP A 31 -0.28 -8.43 12.31
N SER A 32 0.64 -8.64 13.27
CA SER A 32 1.49 -7.57 13.80
C SER A 32 2.33 -6.85 12.75
N ARG A 33 2.55 -7.48 11.59
CA ARG A 33 3.26 -6.88 10.44
C ARG A 33 2.40 -5.89 9.66
N ARG A 34 1.09 -5.89 9.87
CA ARG A 34 0.12 -4.95 9.29
C ARG A 34 -0.29 -3.87 10.28
N MET A 35 0.45 -3.69 11.37
CA MET A 35 0.20 -2.65 12.36
C MET A 35 1.42 -1.74 12.48
N ARG A 36 1.22 -0.45 12.72
CA ARG A 36 2.31 0.53 12.83
C ARG A 36 2.07 1.51 13.97
N GLN A 37 2.86 1.48 15.04
CA GLN A 37 2.79 2.51 16.09
C GLN A 37 3.21 3.90 15.54
N MET A 38 2.56 4.96 16.01
CA MET A 38 2.82 6.38 15.71
C MET A 38 2.45 7.23 16.93
N THR A 39 2.82 8.50 16.90
CA THR A 39 2.58 9.46 18.00
C THR A 39 1.11 9.87 18.11
N ASP A 40 0.69 10.29 19.31
CA ASP A 40 -0.63 10.87 19.59
C ASP A 40 -0.95 12.06 18.66
N GLU A 41 0.03 12.91 18.35
CA GLU A 41 -0.13 14.02 17.42
C GLU A 41 -0.46 13.53 15.99
N SER A 42 0.26 12.52 15.52
CA SER A 42 -0.01 11.93 14.20
C SER A 42 -1.37 11.23 14.16
N ILE A 43 -1.81 10.59 15.26
CA ILE A 43 -3.17 10.06 15.39
C ILE A 43 -4.22 11.16 15.29
N ASP A 44 -4.02 12.28 15.99
CA ASP A 44 -4.99 13.38 16.00
C ASP A 44 -5.22 13.90 14.58
N ARG A 45 -4.12 14.09 13.83
CA ARG A 45 -4.17 14.50 12.42
C ARG A 45 -4.93 13.50 11.55
N LEU A 46 -4.62 12.20 11.67
CA LEU A 46 -5.29 11.15 10.92
C LEU A 46 -6.78 11.03 11.28
N GLU A 47 -7.12 11.14 12.57
CA GLU A 47 -8.50 11.07 13.06
C GLU A 47 -9.34 12.23 12.52
N ASN A 48 -8.78 13.44 12.47
CA ASN A 48 -9.46 14.61 11.91
C ASN A 48 -9.78 14.43 10.42
N VAL A 49 -8.84 13.88 9.64
CA VAL A 49 -9.08 13.53 8.23
C VAL A 49 -10.15 12.44 8.10
N CYS A 50 -10.07 11.41 8.94
CA CYS A 50 -11.03 10.30 8.94
C CYS A 50 -12.47 10.77 9.20
N LYS A 51 -12.66 11.76 10.09
CA LYS A 51 -13.97 12.31 10.45
C LYS A 51 -14.52 13.34 9.47
N SER A 52 -13.64 14.18 8.92
CA SER A 52 -14.05 15.28 8.06
C SER A 52 -14.56 14.81 6.69
N GLY A 53 -14.13 13.62 6.23
CA GLY A 53 -14.53 13.09 4.93
C GLY A 53 -14.06 13.93 3.74
N THR A 54 -13.27 14.99 4.00
CA THR A 54 -12.84 16.01 3.03
C THR A 54 -11.63 15.60 2.20
N ILE A 55 -11.19 14.35 2.33
CA ILE A 55 -10.05 13.84 1.59
C ILE A 55 -10.44 12.51 0.94
N GLN A 56 -11.43 12.58 0.05
CA GLN A 56 -11.66 11.53 -0.94
C GLN A 56 -11.01 12.00 -2.22
N SER A 57 -10.09 11.20 -2.75
CA SER A 57 -9.60 11.44 -4.12
C SER A 57 -10.80 11.54 -5.06
N PRO A 58 -10.94 12.62 -5.83
CA PRO A 58 -12.10 12.83 -6.70
C PRO A 58 -12.28 11.71 -7.74
N HIS A 59 -11.22 10.96 -8.05
CA HIS A 59 -11.18 10.02 -9.16
C HIS A 59 -11.15 8.55 -8.73
N GLN A 60 -10.56 8.22 -7.58
CA GLN A 60 -10.40 6.82 -7.13
C GLN A 60 -10.94 6.56 -5.72
N GLY A 61 -11.48 7.58 -5.04
CA GLY A 61 -11.89 7.49 -3.64
C GLY A 61 -10.72 7.17 -2.71
N GLY A 62 -11.01 6.90 -1.43
CA GLY A 62 -9.96 6.54 -0.47
C GLY A 62 -9.25 7.72 0.17
N PHE A 63 -8.25 7.38 1.01
CA PHE A 63 -7.60 8.28 1.95
C PHE A 63 -6.31 8.86 1.36
N ILE A 64 -6.17 10.19 1.32
CA ILE A 64 -4.86 10.86 1.09
C ILE A 64 -4.28 11.26 2.44
N TYR A 65 -2.98 11.02 2.61
CA TYR A 65 -2.30 11.26 3.87
C TYR A 65 -2.31 12.76 4.25
N PRO A 66 -2.70 13.13 5.49
CA PRO A 66 -2.78 14.52 5.91
C PRO A 66 -1.46 15.28 5.69
N GLY A 67 -1.56 16.48 5.14
CA GLY A 67 -0.40 17.31 4.82
C GLY A 67 0.32 16.94 3.53
N THR A 68 -0.23 16.02 2.74
CA THR A 68 0.19 15.67 1.38
C THR A 68 -0.97 15.89 0.41
N LYS A 69 -0.68 15.95 -0.89
CA LYS A 69 -1.69 16.07 -1.96
C LYS A 69 -1.70 14.86 -2.89
N TRP A 70 -0.61 14.09 -2.92
CA TRP A 70 -0.37 12.98 -3.83
C TRP A 70 -0.30 11.62 -3.12
N CYS A 71 -0.17 11.58 -1.79
CA CYS A 71 0.00 10.30 -1.07
C CYS A 71 -1.33 9.61 -0.73
N GLY A 72 -1.98 9.06 -1.75
CA GLY A 72 -3.21 8.28 -1.64
C GLY A 72 -3.64 7.75 -3.01
N PRO A 73 -4.88 7.24 -3.17
CA PRO A 73 -5.35 6.81 -4.49
C PRO A 73 -5.57 8.02 -5.42
N GLY A 74 -4.63 8.33 -6.30
CA GLY A 74 -4.66 9.57 -7.10
C GLY A 74 -4.39 10.81 -6.25
N THR A 75 -4.75 12.00 -6.77
CA THR A 75 -4.28 13.27 -6.21
C THR A 75 -5.40 14.30 -6.02
N ILE A 76 -5.21 15.20 -5.03
CA ILE A 76 -6.00 16.44 -4.85
C ILE A 76 -5.21 17.69 -5.26
N ALA A 77 -4.02 17.51 -5.83
CA ALA A 77 -3.21 18.59 -6.35
C ALA A 77 -3.88 19.24 -7.56
N THR A 78 -3.77 20.57 -7.64
CA THR A 78 -4.29 21.33 -8.79
C THR A 78 -3.35 21.30 -10.00
N ASN A 79 -2.06 21.03 -9.77
CA ASN A 79 -1.01 20.90 -10.78
C ASN A 79 0.22 20.19 -10.18
N ASP A 80 1.20 19.83 -11.02
CA ASP A 80 2.39 19.08 -10.61
C ASP A 80 3.26 19.75 -9.53
N SER A 81 3.22 21.09 -9.44
CA SER A 81 3.97 21.83 -8.42
C SER A 81 3.19 22.03 -7.13
N ASP A 82 1.91 21.66 -7.12
CA ASP A 82 1.03 21.79 -5.97
C ASP A 82 1.28 20.67 -4.97
N LEU A 83 2.09 20.97 -3.96
CA LEU A 83 2.54 20.05 -2.93
C LEU A 83 1.98 20.47 -1.56
N GLY A 84 1.80 19.49 -0.68
CA GLY A 84 1.43 19.69 0.72
C GLY A 84 2.60 20.14 1.59
N ILE A 85 2.35 20.29 2.89
CA ILE A 85 3.37 20.69 3.88
C ILE A 85 4.51 19.66 4.02
N HIS A 86 4.22 18.39 3.75
CA HIS A 86 5.20 17.30 3.74
C HIS A 86 5.86 17.21 2.35
N VAL A 87 6.50 18.30 1.93
CA VAL A 87 6.97 18.51 0.55
C VAL A 87 7.82 17.34 0.04
N LYS A 88 8.77 16.84 0.84
CA LYS A 88 9.70 15.79 0.39
C LYS A 88 8.99 14.45 0.20
N GLU A 89 8.07 14.12 1.08
CA GLU A 89 7.25 12.92 1.02
C GLU A 89 6.24 12.99 -0.12
N ASP A 90 5.64 14.16 -0.32
CA ASP A 90 4.64 14.39 -1.35
C ASP A 90 5.25 14.36 -2.75
N ILE A 91 6.51 14.80 -2.91
CA ILE A 91 7.29 14.59 -4.14
C ILE A 91 7.44 13.09 -4.43
N CYS A 92 7.78 12.26 -3.44
CA CYS A 92 7.89 10.81 -3.65
C CYS A 92 6.57 10.21 -4.14
N CYS A 93 5.43 10.69 -3.63
CA CYS A 93 4.10 10.22 -4.04
C CYS A 93 3.71 10.74 -5.43
N ARG A 94 3.99 12.01 -5.74
CA ARG A 94 3.76 12.57 -7.08
C ARG A 94 4.55 11.82 -8.15
N ASP A 95 5.83 11.54 -7.88
CA ASP A 95 6.69 10.82 -8.81
C ASP A 95 6.20 9.37 -9.01
N HIS A 96 5.56 8.77 -7.98
CA HIS A 96 4.92 7.46 -8.07
C HIS A 96 3.61 7.48 -8.86
N ASP A 97 2.77 8.49 -8.64
CA ASP A 97 1.52 8.70 -9.39
C ASP A 97 1.78 8.93 -10.88
N ASN A 98 2.88 9.62 -11.21
CA ASN A 98 3.32 9.88 -12.59
C ASN A 98 4.15 8.73 -13.20
N CYS A 99 4.01 7.51 -12.69
CA CYS A 99 4.69 6.34 -13.24
C CYS A 99 4.37 6.18 -14.75
N PRO A 100 5.36 6.07 -15.64
CA PRO A 100 5.11 6.00 -17.09
C PRO A 100 4.45 4.67 -17.51
N ILE A 101 4.59 3.64 -16.69
CA ILE A 101 4.05 2.30 -16.94
C ILE A 101 3.10 1.94 -15.81
N TYR A 102 1.81 2.17 -16.05
CA TYR A 102 0.73 1.88 -15.11
C TYR A 102 -0.38 1.08 -15.78
N LEU A 103 -1.30 0.56 -14.98
CA LEU A 103 -2.50 -0.15 -15.43
C LEU A 103 -3.68 0.38 -14.63
N SER A 104 -4.59 1.07 -15.31
CA SER A 104 -5.74 1.75 -14.70
C SER A 104 -6.72 0.73 -14.09
N ALA A 105 -7.60 1.17 -13.20
CA ALA A 105 -8.65 0.30 -12.67
C ALA A 105 -9.55 -0.24 -13.81
N GLY A 106 -9.73 -1.56 -13.87
CA GLY A 106 -10.50 -2.24 -14.92
C GLY A 106 -9.77 -2.41 -16.26
N GLU A 107 -8.57 -1.86 -16.43
CA GLU A 107 -7.83 -1.94 -17.68
C GLU A 107 -7.22 -3.34 -17.88
N CYS A 108 -7.31 -3.86 -19.11
CA CYS A 108 -6.62 -5.06 -19.56
C CYS A 108 -5.59 -4.71 -20.63
N ARG A 109 -4.31 -4.98 -20.36
CA ARG A 109 -3.21 -4.70 -21.30
C ARG A 109 -2.15 -5.78 -21.19
N GLN A 110 -1.57 -6.16 -22.34
CA GLN A 110 -0.45 -7.12 -22.42
C GLN A 110 -0.72 -8.47 -21.73
N GLY A 111 -1.99 -8.90 -21.67
CA GLY A 111 -2.41 -10.19 -21.11
C GLY A 111 -2.69 -10.20 -19.60
N ILE A 112 -2.60 -9.06 -18.92
CA ILE A 112 -3.06 -8.88 -17.54
C ILE A 112 -4.25 -7.92 -17.47
N CYS A 113 -5.14 -8.13 -16.49
CA CYS A 113 -6.29 -7.28 -16.20
C CYS A 113 -6.26 -6.80 -14.76
N ASN A 114 -6.38 -5.49 -14.55
CA ASN A 114 -6.43 -4.90 -13.22
C ASN A 114 -7.87 -4.89 -12.67
N HIS A 115 -8.24 -5.93 -11.93
CA HIS A 115 -9.55 -6.00 -11.25
C HIS A 115 -9.61 -5.18 -9.95
N SER A 116 -8.52 -4.50 -9.57
CA SER A 116 -8.48 -3.63 -8.40
C SER A 116 -9.23 -2.33 -8.68
N PRO A 117 -9.89 -1.72 -7.68
CA PRO A 117 -10.48 -0.37 -7.84
C PRO A 117 -9.43 0.75 -7.89
N PHE A 118 -8.15 0.41 -7.85
CA PHE A 118 -7.03 1.35 -7.82
C PHE A 118 -6.06 1.04 -8.95
N THR A 119 -5.39 2.09 -9.43
CA THR A 119 -4.32 1.96 -10.42
C THR A 119 -3.18 1.10 -9.87
N ARG A 120 -2.59 0.29 -10.74
CA ARG A 120 -1.42 -0.53 -10.46
C ARG A 120 -0.25 0.07 -11.22
N SER A 121 0.89 0.26 -10.54
CA SER A 121 2.12 0.76 -11.18
C SER A 121 3.09 -0.37 -11.49
N HIS A 122 4.06 -0.12 -12.36
CA HIS A 122 5.16 -1.04 -12.59
C HIS A 122 5.96 -1.25 -11.30
N CYS A 123 6.50 -2.46 -11.10
CA CYS A 123 7.25 -2.78 -9.88
C CYS A 123 8.50 -1.90 -9.69
N ASP A 124 9.06 -1.33 -10.77
CA ASP A 124 10.17 -0.38 -10.67
C ASP A 124 9.74 0.97 -10.07
N CYS A 125 8.54 1.45 -10.40
CA CYS A 125 7.98 2.66 -9.80
C CYS A 125 7.72 2.45 -8.30
N ASP A 126 7.15 1.31 -7.91
CA ASP A 126 6.99 0.94 -6.50
C ASP A 126 8.34 0.83 -5.77
N GLY A 127 9.36 0.29 -6.44
CA GLY A 127 10.72 0.22 -5.93
C GLY A 127 11.37 1.60 -5.72
N ALA A 128 11.21 2.50 -6.70
CA ALA A 128 11.70 3.87 -6.65
C ALA A 128 10.98 4.67 -5.55
N PHE A 129 9.66 4.55 -5.45
CA PHE A 129 8.85 5.17 -4.42
C PHE A 129 9.30 4.75 -3.03
N ARG A 130 9.46 3.44 -2.81
CA ARG A 130 9.99 2.89 -1.55
C ARG A 130 11.36 3.49 -1.20
N LYS A 131 12.27 3.55 -2.17
CA LYS A 131 13.61 4.10 -1.97
C LYS A 131 13.57 5.61 -1.68
N CYS A 132 12.71 6.36 -2.36
CA CYS A 132 12.52 7.79 -2.13
C CYS A 132 12.11 8.06 -0.67
N LEU A 133 11.07 7.39 -0.19
CA LEU A 133 10.63 7.50 1.21
C LEU A 133 11.71 7.09 2.21
N GLN A 134 12.46 6.02 1.91
CA GLN A 134 13.59 5.58 2.75
C GLN A 134 14.71 6.61 2.81
N ASN A 135 14.96 7.35 1.73
CA ASN A 135 15.95 8.42 1.69
C ASN A 135 15.48 9.66 2.47
N VAL A 136 14.18 9.97 2.45
CA VAL A 136 13.61 11.06 3.25
C VAL A 136 13.70 10.74 4.75
N ASN A 137 13.38 9.49 5.13
CA ASN A 137 13.55 8.94 6.48
C ASN A 137 12.95 9.77 7.64
N SER A 138 11.88 10.53 7.38
CA SER A 138 11.11 11.22 8.42
C SER A 138 10.07 10.28 9.05
N GLU A 139 9.46 10.66 10.18
CA GLU A 139 8.31 9.92 10.75
C GLU A 139 7.17 9.78 9.72
N THR A 140 6.88 10.86 9.00
CA THR A 140 5.86 10.89 7.94
C THR A 140 6.21 9.93 6.80
N ALA A 141 7.43 9.98 6.27
CA ALA A 141 7.87 9.10 5.18
C ALA A 141 7.79 7.62 5.58
N ASN A 142 8.23 7.32 6.81
CA ASN A 142 8.19 5.96 7.35
C ASN A 142 6.76 5.46 7.61
N THR A 143 5.84 6.37 7.94
CA THR A 143 4.42 6.07 8.09
C THR A 143 3.78 5.78 6.73
N ILE A 144 3.97 6.66 5.75
CA ILE A 144 3.45 6.48 4.38
C ILE A 144 3.97 5.17 3.79
N GLY A 145 5.28 4.91 3.90
CA GLY A 145 5.89 3.67 3.43
C GLY A 145 5.32 2.42 4.10
N ALA A 146 5.08 2.45 5.41
CA ALA A 146 4.44 1.35 6.11
C ALA A 146 3.00 1.11 5.63
N ILE A 147 2.21 2.19 5.45
CA ILE A 147 0.84 2.11 4.95
C ILE A 147 0.79 1.40 3.59
N PHE A 148 1.58 1.86 2.62
CA PHE A 148 1.57 1.30 1.25
C PHE A 148 2.07 -0.15 1.20
N PHE A 149 3.26 -0.41 1.74
CA PHE A 149 3.96 -1.66 1.46
C PHE A 149 3.75 -2.76 2.52
N ASN A 150 3.42 -2.39 3.76
CA ASN A 150 3.29 -3.36 4.86
C ASN A 150 1.83 -3.63 5.22
N ILE A 151 1.03 -2.56 5.30
CA ILE A 151 -0.38 -2.61 5.72
C ILE A 151 -1.28 -2.96 4.52
N ILE A 152 -1.33 -2.09 3.52
CA ILE A 152 -2.16 -2.29 2.31
C ILE A 152 -1.57 -3.41 1.46
N GLN A 153 -0.23 -3.53 1.44
CA GLN A 153 0.50 -4.50 0.65
C GLN A 153 0.18 -4.35 -0.84
N VAL A 154 0.49 -3.16 -1.37
CA VAL A 154 0.28 -2.86 -2.79
C VAL A 154 0.87 -3.95 -3.69
N ILE A 155 0.14 -4.24 -4.75
CA ILE A 155 0.50 -5.17 -5.81
C ILE A 155 0.95 -4.30 -6.99
N CYS A 156 2.10 -4.62 -7.55
CA CYS A 156 2.64 -4.06 -8.79
C CYS A 156 2.58 -5.12 -9.90
N PHE A 157 2.94 -4.73 -11.11
CA PHE A 157 3.16 -5.68 -12.21
C PHE A 157 4.54 -5.49 -12.82
N LYS A 158 5.09 -6.57 -13.38
CA LYS A 158 6.36 -6.58 -14.10
C LYS A 158 6.41 -7.70 -15.12
N GLU A 159 7.38 -7.65 -16.01
CA GLU A 159 7.60 -8.68 -17.02
C GLU A 159 7.85 -10.04 -16.37
N ARG A 160 7.37 -11.10 -17.02
CA ARG A 160 7.68 -12.46 -16.62
C ARG A 160 9.16 -12.75 -16.89
N THR A 161 9.85 -13.25 -15.87
CA THR A 161 11.21 -13.73 -16.04
C THR A 161 11.21 -14.97 -16.92
N PRO A 162 12.03 -15.02 -18.00
CA PRO A 162 12.19 -16.24 -18.77
C PRO A 162 12.72 -17.36 -17.87
N CYS A 163 12.27 -18.59 -18.11
CA CYS A 163 12.77 -19.74 -17.37
C CYS A 163 14.27 -19.90 -17.58
N SER A 164 15.00 -20.19 -16.50
CA SER A 164 16.37 -20.70 -16.63
C SER A 164 16.36 -22.07 -17.33
N GLN A 165 17.48 -22.44 -17.96
CA GLN A 165 17.63 -23.73 -18.64
C GLN A 165 17.25 -24.93 -17.75
N TRP A 166 17.59 -24.86 -16.45
CA TRP A 166 17.25 -25.89 -15.46
C TRP A 166 15.75 -26.00 -15.19
N GLN A 167 15.04 -24.87 -15.17
CA GLN A 167 13.60 -24.86 -14.93
C GLN A 167 12.80 -25.30 -16.16
N SER A 168 13.28 -24.99 -17.38
CA SER A 168 12.66 -25.49 -18.61
C SER A 168 12.74 -27.01 -18.76
N LEU A 169 13.77 -27.64 -18.19
CA LEU A 169 13.94 -29.10 -18.22
C LEU A 169 13.03 -29.83 -17.22
N GLN A 170 12.55 -29.17 -16.16
CA GLN A 170 11.69 -29.75 -15.13
C GLN A 170 10.18 -29.64 -15.43
N SER A 171 9.75 -28.97 -16.50
CA SER A 171 8.31 -28.83 -16.80
C SER A 171 7.63 -30.12 -17.29
N ASN A 172 8.39 -31.20 -17.48
CA ASN A 172 7.88 -32.51 -17.91
C ASN A 172 7.74 -33.54 -16.77
N GLN A 173 8.00 -33.17 -15.51
CA GLN A 173 7.84 -34.07 -14.38
C GLN A 173 6.92 -33.49 -13.31
N LEU A 174 5.88 -34.28 -13.02
CA LEU A 174 4.81 -34.04 -12.07
C LEU A 174 5.33 -33.55 -10.72
N ASP A 175 4.79 -32.44 -10.22
CA ASP A 175 4.31 -32.26 -8.84
C ASP A 175 4.03 -30.78 -8.55
N GLY A 176 2.79 -30.34 -8.85
CA GLY A 176 1.96 -29.43 -8.04
C GLY A 176 2.50 -28.08 -7.50
N LYS A 177 3.74 -27.67 -7.75
CA LYS A 177 4.30 -26.38 -7.35
C LYS A 177 5.00 -25.74 -8.53
N VAL A 178 4.21 -25.07 -9.37
CA VAL A 178 4.71 -24.24 -10.46
C VAL A 178 5.54 -23.11 -9.86
N LYS A 179 6.86 -23.23 -9.93
CA LYS A 179 7.80 -22.14 -9.62
C LYS A 179 7.80 -21.18 -10.80
N ASP A 180 6.89 -20.20 -10.77
CA ASP A 180 7.01 -18.78 -11.18
C ASP A 180 7.86 -18.35 -12.41
N CYS A 181 8.32 -19.28 -13.23
CA CYS A 181 8.85 -19.05 -14.54
C CYS A 181 7.87 -19.74 -15.48
N ASP A 182 7.08 -18.94 -16.17
CA ASP A 182 6.22 -19.45 -17.22
C ASP A 182 6.97 -19.24 -18.51
N THR A 183 7.30 -20.33 -19.21
CA THR A 183 7.50 -20.21 -20.66
C THR A 183 6.19 -19.67 -21.22
N PRO A 184 6.19 -18.63 -22.07
CA PRO A 184 4.96 -18.16 -22.67
C PRO A 184 4.39 -19.32 -23.51
N ARG A 185 3.40 -20.05 -22.98
CA ARG A 185 2.49 -20.83 -23.83
C ARG A 185 1.93 -19.84 -24.85
N SER A 186 1.77 -20.27 -26.10
CA SER A 186 1.09 -19.48 -27.13
C SER A 186 -0.20 -18.86 -26.54
N GLY A 187 -0.21 -17.54 -26.34
CA GLY A 187 -1.31 -16.81 -25.68
C GLY A 187 -1.12 -16.42 -24.19
N SER A 188 0.03 -16.66 -23.58
CA SER A 188 0.34 -16.24 -22.20
C SER A 188 0.83 -14.79 -22.13
N SER A 189 0.34 -14.05 -21.13
CA SER A 189 0.73 -12.66 -20.82
C SER A 189 2.24 -12.48 -20.66
N SER A 190 2.80 -11.39 -21.20
CA SER A 190 4.21 -11.03 -20.98
C SER A 190 4.47 -10.45 -19.58
N TYR A 191 3.41 -10.02 -18.87
CA TYR A 191 3.47 -9.47 -17.52
C TYR A 191 2.83 -10.39 -16.48
N ALA A 192 3.20 -10.19 -15.21
CA ALA A 192 2.57 -10.83 -14.06
C ALA A 192 2.45 -9.84 -12.89
N PHE A 193 1.36 -9.97 -12.12
CA PHE A 193 1.20 -9.25 -10.86
C PHE A 193 2.11 -9.84 -9.78
N LYS A 194 2.73 -8.97 -8.97
CA LYS A 194 3.59 -9.33 -7.84
C LYS A 194 3.30 -8.42 -6.66
N LYS A 195 3.48 -8.95 -5.45
CA LYS A 195 3.46 -8.12 -4.24
C LYS A 195 4.69 -7.22 -4.24
N SER A 196 4.50 -5.95 -3.93
CA SER A 196 5.60 -5.01 -3.82
C SER A 196 6.48 -5.34 -2.61
N GLY A 197 7.75 -4.93 -2.68
CA GLY A 197 8.71 -5.18 -1.60
C GLY A 197 8.30 -4.49 -0.30
N ARG A 198 8.61 -5.12 0.85
CA ARG A 198 8.27 -4.54 2.15
C ARG A 198 9.04 -3.25 2.40
N TYR A 199 8.40 -2.33 3.11
CA TYR A 199 9.04 -1.09 3.55
C TYR A 199 9.78 -1.32 4.86
N ILE A 200 11.07 -1.01 4.87
CA ILE A 200 11.93 -1.02 6.06
C ILE A 200 12.29 0.43 6.36
N GLY A 201 11.73 0.96 7.44
CA GLY A 201 11.95 2.31 7.92
C GLY A 201 12.53 2.34 9.32
N THR A 202 12.86 3.53 9.81
CA THR A 202 13.25 3.71 11.21
C THR A 202 12.03 3.56 12.14
N LYS A 203 12.23 2.91 13.30
CA LYS A 203 11.18 2.80 14.32
C LYS A 203 10.95 4.16 14.97
N VAL A 204 9.73 4.42 15.45
CA VAL A 204 9.46 5.63 16.24
C VAL A 204 10.25 5.51 17.56
N PRO A 205 11.10 6.49 17.93
CA PRO A 205 11.75 6.51 19.24
C PRO A 205 10.70 6.55 20.36
N ASN A 206 10.89 5.79 21.44
CA ASN A 206 9.98 5.73 22.61
C ASN A 206 8.60 5.09 22.38
N ALA A 207 8.48 4.14 21.44
CA ALA A 207 7.30 3.30 21.33
C ALA A 207 7.31 2.19 22.41
N ASP A 208 7.04 2.54 23.66
CA ASP A 208 6.91 1.58 24.76
C ASP A 208 5.61 0.78 24.62
N ILE A 209 5.71 -0.48 24.20
CA ILE A 209 4.59 -1.41 23.95
C ILE A 209 3.66 -1.55 25.17
N LEU A 210 4.17 -1.32 26.38
CA LEU A 210 3.44 -1.46 27.64
C LEU A 210 2.91 -0.12 28.22
N GLN A 211 3.32 1.03 27.68
CA GLN A 211 2.81 2.36 28.10
C GLN A 211 2.13 3.16 26.97
N SER A 212 2.31 2.76 25.71
CA SER A 212 1.76 3.48 24.56
C SER A 212 0.26 3.25 24.44
N LYS A 213 -0.52 4.33 24.46
CA LYS A 213 -1.96 4.36 24.17
C LYS A 213 -2.26 4.11 22.67
N GLU A 214 -1.31 3.57 21.90
CA GLU A 214 -1.13 3.89 20.49
C GLU A 214 -0.76 2.62 19.68
N VAL A 215 -1.72 2.01 18.94
CA VAL A 215 -1.45 0.97 17.91
C VAL A 215 -2.54 1.01 16.80
N PHE A 216 -2.15 0.87 15.53
CA PHE A 216 -2.77 1.47 14.33
C PHE A 216 -3.17 0.48 13.23
N ILE A 217 -4.04 0.99 12.34
CA ILE A 217 -4.26 0.68 10.93
C ILE A 217 -4.17 -0.80 10.64
N ASN A 218 -5.26 -1.48 10.94
CA ASN A 218 -5.53 -2.78 10.36
C ASN A 218 -6.06 -2.58 8.94
N HIS A 219 -5.60 -3.41 8.01
CA HIS A 219 -6.31 -3.64 6.75
C HIS A 219 -6.90 -5.05 6.78
N PHE A 220 -8.18 -5.13 7.17
CA PHE A 220 -8.95 -6.35 7.03
C PHE A 220 -9.37 -6.46 5.55
N LEU A 221 -8.47 -6.97 4.70
CA LEU A 221 -8.92 -7.66 3.50
C LEU A 221 -9.71 -8.86 4.00
N ARG A 222 -11.03 -8.71 4.16
CA ARG A 222 -11.90 -9.89 4.21
C ARG A 222 -11.54 -10.70 2.98
N LYS A 223 -10.94 -11.87 3.22
CA LYS A 223 -10.78 -12.96 2.28
C LYS A 223 -12.17 -13.46 1.90
N PHE A 224 -12.96 -12.65 1.20
CA PHE A 224 -14.06 -13.18 0.42
C PHE A 224 -13.43 -13.63 -0.88
N GLY A 225 -13.19 -14.94 -0.95
CA GLY A 225 -12.97 -15.60 -2.23
C GLY A 225 -14.14 -15.22 -3.14
N LEU A 226 -13.83 -14.42 -4.14
CA LEU A 226 -14.54 -14.49 -5.41
C LEU A 226 -13.61 -15.29 -6.30
N LEU A 227 -13.91 -16.59 -6.34
CA LEU A 227 -13.74 -17.41 -7.53
C LEU A 227 -14.44 -16.72 -8.71
#